data_AF-A0A7Y2UTJ3-F1
#
_entry.id   AF-A0A7Y2UTJ3-F1
#
_cell.length_a   1.000
_cell.length_b   1.000
_cell.length_c   1.000
_cell.angle_alpha   90.00
_cell.angle_beta   90.00
_cell.angle_gamma   90.00
#
_symmetry.space_group_name_H-M   'P 1'
#
loop_
_entity.id
_entity.type
_entity.pdbx_description
1 polymer ?
#
loop_
_entity_poly.entity_id
_entity_poly.type
_entity_poly.pdbx_seq_one_letter_code
_entity_poly.pdbx_strand_id
1 'polypeptide(L)'
;MAEQPMLKFVKIDRDMPEKRPPDLRRTDFKEIYAEYADAKAKEQASRCSQCGVPYCQSHCPLHNNIPDWLRLTAEGRLQEAYEVSQATNTFPEICGRICPQDRLCEGNCVIEQSGHGTVTIGSVEKYITDTAWEEGWVQPISPRKERAESVGIIGAGPGGLAAADVLRRQGVQVTIYDRYDRAGGLLTYGIPGFKLEKPVVMRRNE
;
A
#
# COMPACT_ATOMS: atom_id res chain seq x y z
N MET A 1 -2.53 -32.82 -9.24
CA MET A 1 -1.39 -31.88 -9.16
C MET A 1 -1.93 -30.62 -8.53
N ALA A 2 -1.34 -30.12 -7.43
CA ALA A 2 -1.76 -28.82 -6.90
C ALA A 2 -1.56 -27.77 -8.00
N GLU A 3 -2.59 -27.00 -8.32
CA GLU A 3 -2.44 -25.87 -9.24
C GLU A 3 -1.40 -24.92 -8.65
N GLN A 4 -0.29 -24.71 -9.34
CA GLN A 4 0.72 -23.73 -8.92
C GLN A 4 0.14 -22.33 -9.14
N PRO A 5 -0.15 -21.54 -8.09
CA PRO A 5 -0.83 -20.25 -8.25
C PRO A 5 0.10 -19.18 -8.82
N MET A 6 1.43 -19.32 -8.70
CA MET A 6 2.43 -18.32 -9.12
C MET A 6 3.09 -18.65 -10.47
N LEU A 7 4.03 -17.77 -10.89
CA LEU A 7 4.85 -17.90 -12.11
C LEU A 7 4.03 -17.82 -13.42
N LYS A 8 2.98 -16.99 -13.45
CA LYS A 8 2.10 -16.88 -14.63
C LYS A 8 2.52 -15.82 -15.65
N PHE A 9 3.63 -15.12 -15.42
CA PHE A 9 4.11 -14.02 -16.29
C PHE A 9 4.41 -14.42 -17.76
N VAL A 10 4.56 -15.71 -18.05
CA VAL A 10 4.74 -16.20 -19.44
C VAL A 10 3.42 -16.38 -20.20
N LYS A 11 2.28 -16.40 -19.49
CA LYS A 11 0.93 -16.55 -20.08
C LYS A 11 0.04 -15.34 -19.86
N ILE A 12 0.37 -14.49 -18.89
CA ILE A 12 -0.45 -13.38 -18.44
C ILE A 12 0.38 -12.11 -18.61
N ASP A 13 -0.13 -11.23 -19.45
CA ASP A 13 0.44 -9.90 -19.67
C ASP A 13 0.17 -8.98 -18.49
N ARG A 14 1.02 -7.95 -18.37
CA ARG A 14 0.81 -6.88 -17.40
C ARG A 14 -0.48 -6.13 -17.73
N ASP A 15 -1.32 -5.93 -16.73
CA ASP A 15 -2.57 -5.17 -16.86
C ASP A 15 -2.74 -4.23 -15.67
N MET A 16 -3.02 -2.95 -15.94
CA MET A 16 -3.23 -1.93 -14.91
C MET A 16 -4.74 -1.80 -14.62
N PRO A 17 -5.15 -1.33 -13.44
CA PRO A 17 -6.55 -0.99 -13.19
C PRO A 17 -7.09 -0.01 -14.23
N GLU A 18 -8.40 -0.06 -14.48
CA GLU A 18 -9.03 0.77 -15.50
C GLU A 18 -8.76 2.25 -15.22
N LYS A 19 -8.37 2.97 -16.28
CA LYS A 19 -8.08 4.40 -16.22
C LYS A 19 -9.25 5.17 -16.79
N ARG A 20 -9.76 6.14 -16.03
CA ARG A 20 -10.85 7.01 -16.49
C ARG A 20 -10.45 7.75 -17.78
N PRO A 21 -11.34 7.80 -18.80
CA PRO A 21 -11.11 8.54 -20.04
C PRO A 21 -10.76 10.02 -19.79
N PRO A 22 -9.89 10.64 -20.63
CA PRO A 22 -9.51 12.05 -20.51
C PRO A 22 -10.67 13.03 -20.37
N ASP A 23 -11.75 12.80 -21.13
CA ASP A 23 -12.89 13.70 -21.20
C ASP A 23 -13.68 13.74 -19.89
N LEU A 24 -13.71 12.62 -19.16
CA LEU A 24 -14.40 12.49 -17.87
C LEU A 24 -13.57 13.05 -16.71
N ARG A 25 -12.23 12.99 -16.78
CA ARG A 25 -11.34 13.41 -15.68
C ARG A 25 -10.85 14.86 -15.78
N ARG A 26 -11.32 15.63 -16.77
CA ARG A 26 -10.98 17.06 -16.91
C ARG A 26 -11.90 17.97 -16.08
N THR A 27 -13.05 17.46 -15.64
CA THR A 27 -14.11 18.24 -14.98
C THR A 27 -14.24 17.95 -13.48
N ASP A 28 -13.46 17.03 -12.93
CA ASP A 28 -13.45 16.70 -11.51
C ASP A 28 -12.04 16.41 -10.97
N PHE A 29 -11.95 16.19 -9.66
CA PHE A 29 -10.72 15.86 -8.95
C PHE A 29 -10.77 14.45 -8.35
N LYS A 30 -11.61 13.55 -8.87
CA LYS A 30 -11.72 12.17 -8.37
C LYS A 30 -10.52 11.34 -8.84
N GLU A 31 -10.22 10.25 -8.12
CA GLU A 31 -9.12 9.35 -8.47
C GLU A 31 -9.21 8.88 -9.94
N ILE A 32 -8.07 8.81 -10.62
CA ILE A 32 -8.00 8.52 -12.07
C ILE A 32 -8.08 7.02 -12.36
N TYR A 33 -7.57 6.19 -11.46
CA TYR A 33 -7.57 4.73 -11.59
C TYR A 33 -8.68 4.14 -10.73
N ALA A 34 -9.37 3.15 -11.28
CA ALA A 34 -10.28 2.32 -10.52
C ALA A 34 -9.51 1.38 -9.57
N GLU A 35 -10.24 0.69 -8.71
CA GLU A 35 -9.72 -0.45 -7.95
C GLU A 35 -9.60 -1.68 -8.85
N TYR A 36 -8.74 -2.62 -8.45
CA TYR A 36 -8.78 -3.94 -9.09
C TYR A 36 -10.07 -4.65 -8.69
N ALA A 37 -10.69 -5.32 -9.66
CA ALA A 37 -11.58 -6.43 -9.31
C ALA A 37 -10.76 -7.58 -8.71
N ASP A 38 -11.32 -8.32 -7.76
CA ASP A 38 -10.62 -9.41 -7.05
C ASP A 38 -9.94 -10.40 -8.00
N ALA A 39 -10.65 -10.80 -9.06
CA ALA A 39 -10.13 -11.70 -10.09
C ALA A 39 -8.87 -11.12 -10.75
N LYS A 40 -8.84 -9.81 -11.01
CA LYS A 40 -7.70 -9.12 -11.61
C LYS A 40 -6.54 -8.93 -10.65
N ALA A 41 -6.81 -8.63 -9.38
CA ALA A 41 -5.74 -8.56 -8.37
C ALA A 41 -5.06 -9.92 -8.20
N LYS A 42 -5.84 -11.00 -8.10
CA LYS A 42 -5.34 -12.39 -8.03
C LYS A 42 -4.53 -12.76 -9.28
N GLU A 43 -5.05 -12.42 -10.46
CA GLU A 43 -4.39 -12.64 -11.75
C GLU A 43 -3.04 -11.90 -11.83
N GLN A 44 -3.01 -10.60 -11.53
CA GLN A 44 -1.79 -9.81 -11.65
C GLN A 44 -0.75 -10.16 -10.58
N ALA A 45 -1.18 -10.51 -9.35
CA ALA A 45 -0.28 -10.99 -8.32
C ALA A 45 0.40 -12.33 -8.70
N SER A 46 -0.32 -13.21 -9.42
CA SER A 46 0.18 -14.52 -9.89
C SER A 46 1.36 -14.44 -10.88
N ARG A 47 1.58 -13.26 -11.48
CA ARG A 47 2.71 -13.00 -12.38
C ARG A 47 4.05 -12.99 -11.63
N CYS A 48 4.04 -12.79 -10.31
CA CYS A 48 5.26 -12.78 -9.52
C CYS A 48 6.03 -14.11 -9.63
N SER A 49 7.34 -14.00 -9.87
CA SER A 49 8.24 -15.14 -10.06
C SER A 49 8.71 -15.78 -8.76
N GLN A 50 8.42 -15.17 -7.60
CA GLN A 50 8.88 -15.66 -6.29
C GLN A 50 10.41 -15.87 -6.28
N CYS A 51 11.14 -14.87 -6.78
CA CYS A 51 12.59 -14.90 -6.92
C CYS A 51 13.29 -15.12 -5.57
N GLY A 52 14.36 -15.93 -5.55
CA GLY A 52 15.16 -16.14 -4.33
C GLY A 52 15.84 -14.86 -3.81
N VAL A 53 16.20 -13.94 -4.70
CA VAL A 53 16.68 -12.59 -4.35
C VAL A 53 15.68 -11.56 -4.88
N PRO A 54 14.75 -11.07 -4.04
CA PRO A 54 13.68 -10.18 -4.48
C PRO A 54 14.16 -8.73 -4.59
N TYR A 55 14.64 -8.34 -5.77
CA TYR A 55 15.07 -6.96 -6.04
C TYR A 55 13.97 -5.91 -5.78
N CYS A 56 12.70 -6.27 -5.95
CA CYS A 56 11.58 -5.41 -5.61
C CYS A 56 11.56 -5.03 -4.12
N GLN A 57 11.97 -5.93 -3.22
CA GLN A 57 12.08 -5.68 -1.79
C GLN A 57 13.32 -4.83 -1.47
N SER A 58 14.47 -5.12 -2.09
CA SER A 58 15.70 -4.34 -1.87
C SER A 58 15.58 -2.89 -2.33
N HIS A 59 14.79 -2.63 -3.38
CA HIS A 59 14.57 -1.28 -3.94
C HIS A 59 13.29 -0.61 -3.42
N CYS A 60 12.55 -1.27 -2.52
CA CYS A 60 11.54 -0.62 -1.72
C CYS A 60 12.24 0.02 -0.50
N PRO A 61 12.12 1.33 -0.25
CA PRO A 61 12.74 1.97 0.90
C PRO A 61 12.30 1.42 2.27
N LEU A 62 11.12 0.78 2.33
CA LEU A 62 10.60 0.12 3.53
C LEU A 62 10.99 -1.35 3.63
N HIS A 63 11.63 -1.90 2.60
CA HIS A 63 11.94 -3.33 2.48
C HIS A 63 10.72 -4.24 2.69
N ASN A 64 9.56 -3.81 2.20
CA ASN A 64 8.30 -4.57 2.26
C ASN A 64 8.50 -6.01 1.78
N ASN A 65 7.85 -6.96 2.44
CA ASN A 65 7.88 -8.40 2.09
C ASN A 65 7.01 -8.69 0.85
N ILE A 66 7.33 -8.03 -0.27
CA ILE A 66 6.54 -7.99 -1.52
C ILE A 66 6.20 -9.38 -2.05
N PRO A 67 7.16 -10.33 -2.17
CA PRO A 67 6.84 -11.67 -2.67
C PRO A 67 5.80 -12.40 -1.82
N ASP A 68 5.82 -12.20 -0.49
CA ASP A 68 4.96 -12.92 0.44
C ASP A 68 3.51 -12.49 0.32
N TRP A 69 3.24 -11.19 0.41
CA TRP A 69 1.87 -10.70 0.28
C TRP A 69 1.34 -10.85 -1.15
N LEU A 70 2.19 -10.81 -2.20
CA LEU A 70 1.76 -11.15 -3.56
C LEU A 70 1.32 -12.61 -3.68
N ARG A 71 2.04 -13.55 -3.04
CA ARG A 71 1.64 -14.96 -3.02
C ARG A 71 0.32 -15.14 -2.29
N LEU A 72 0.18 -14.53 -1.11
CA LEU A 72 -1.06 -14.60 -0.32
C LEU A 72 -2.26 -14.04 -1.10
N THR A 73 -2.08 -12.94 -1.84
CA THR A 73 -3.12 -12.42 -2.75
C THR A 73 -3.48 -13.41 -3.85
N ALA A 74 -2.50 -14.03 -4.48
CA ALA A 74 -2.74 -15.05 -5.52
C ALA A 74 -3.42 -16.31 -4.97
N GLU A 75 -3.26 -16.61 -3.68
CA GLU A 75 -3.94 -17.71 -2.97
C GLU A 75 -5.34 -17.32 -2.47
N GLY A 76 -5.73 -16.04 -2.54
CA GLY A 76 -7.00 -15.52 -2.02
C GLY A 76 -7.00 -15.27 -0.51
N ARG A 77 -5.83 -15.28 0.14
CA ARG A 77 -5.64 -15.07 1.59
C ARG A 77 -5.44 -13.58 1.89
N LEU A 78 -6.45 -12.78 1.57
CA LEU A 78 -6.34 -11.31 1.53
C LEU A 78 -6.06 -10.68 2.89
N GLN A 79 -6.66 -11.19 3.96
CA GLN A 79 -6.41 -10.68 5.31
C GLN A 79 -4.93 -10.85 5.71
N GLU A 80 -4.37 -12.05 5.47
CA GLU A 80 -2.96 -12.32 5.75
C GLU A 80 -2.05 -11.49 4.83
N ALA A 81 -2.42 -11.30 3.56
CA ALA A 81 -1.68 -10.44 2.64
C ALA A 81 -1.58 -9.00 3.16
N TYR A 82 -2.71 -8.45 3.64
CA TYR A 82 -2.76 -7.13 4.27
C TYR A 82 -1.89 -7.08 5.53
N GLU A 83 -2.00 -8.07 6.43
CA GLU A 83 -1.22 -8.10 7.67
C GLU A 83 0.30 -8.09 7.39
N VAL A 84 0.75 -8.85 6.40
CA VAL A 84 2.16 -8.88 5.98
C VAL A 84 2.59 -7.55 5.36
N SER A 85 1.72 -6.89 4.58
CA SER A 85 1.98 -5.57 3.99
C SER A 85 2.08 -4.47 5.04
N GLN A 86 1.13 -4.44 5.97
CA GLN A 86 1.04 -3.45 7.04
C GLN A 86 2.15 -3.60 8.10
N ALA A 87 2.75 -4.79 8.21
CA ALA A 87 3.83 -5.06 9.16
C ALA A 87 5.09 -4.22 8.93
N THR A 88 5.38 -3.83 7.68
CA THR A 88 6.55 -3.02 7.31
C THR A 88 6.17 -1.61 6.87
N ASN A 89 4.89 -1.34 6.57
CA ASN A 89 4.41 -0.07 6.07
C ASN A 89 3.18 0.42 6.85
N THR A 90 3.26 1.60 7.48
CA THR A 90 2.13 2.19 8.21
C THR A 90 0.97 2.58 7.30
N PHE A 91 1.23 2.96 6.05
CA PHE A 91 0.21 3.47 5.11
C PHE A 91 0.26 2.78 3.73
N PRO A 92 0.04 1.45 3.64
CA PRO A 92 0.14 0.73 2.37
C PRO A 92 -0.80 1.27 1.28
N GLU A 93 -2.02 1.68 1.67
CA GLU A 93 -3.01 2.26 0.77
C GLU A 93 -2.59 3.62 0.19
N ILE A 94 -1.75 4.37 0.90
CA ILE A 94 -1.21 5.64 0.43
C ILE A 94 -0.02 5.37 -0.47
N CYS A 95 0.92 4.53 -0.03
CA CYS A 95 2.10 4.13 -0.80
C CYS A 95 1.72 3.50 -2.16
N GLY A 96 0.75 2.59 -2.17
CA GLY A 96 0.25 1.97 -3.40
C GLY A 96 -0.31 2.97 -4.42
N ARG A 97 -0.79 4.14 -3.96
CA ARG A 97 -1.31 5.21 -4.83
C ARG A 97 -0.24 6.19 -5.32
N ILE A 98 0.73 6.57 -4.48
CA ILE A 98 1.59 7.73 -4.74
C ILE A 98 3.08 7.43 -4.88
N CYS A 99 3.54 6.22 -4.53
CA CYS A 99 4.95 5.87 -4.73
C CYS A 99 5.29 5.93 -6.22
N PRO A 100 6.49 6.37 -6.60
CA PRO A 100 6.98 6.25 -7.98
C PRO A 100 7.48 4.82 -8.21
N GLN A 101 6.56 3.85 -8.39
CA GLN A 101 6.93 2.44 -8.42
C GLN A 101 7.89 2.09 -9.56
N ASP A 102 7.78 2.79 -10.69
CA ASP A 102 8.66 2.70 -11.86
C ASP A 102 10.14 2.97 -11.54
N ARG A 103 10.43 3.70 -10.46
CA ARG A 103 11.80 3.99 -9.99
C ARG A 103 12.19 3.20 -8.74
N LEU A 104 11.25 2.47 -8.17
CA LEU A 104 11.40 1.74 -6.90
C LEU A 104 11.20 0.24 -7.14
N CYS A 105 10.16 -0.34 -6.52
CA CYS A 105 9.91 -1.78 -6.51
C CYS A 105 9.59 -2.35 -7.91
N GLU A 106 8.77 -1.67 -8.72
CA GLU A 106 8.35 -2.17 -10.03
C GLU A 106 9.47 -2.04 -11.07
N GLY A 107 10.20 -0.92 -11.08
CA GLY A 107 11.32 -0.70 -12.00
C GLY A 107 12.50 -1.67 -11.82
N ASN A 108 12.62 -2.29 -10.64
CA ASN A 108 13.67 -3.26 -10.32
C ASN A 108 13.13 -4.69 -10.25
N CYS A 109 11.92 -4.94 -10.73
CA CYS A 109 11.39 -6.30 -10.77
C CYS A 109 12.18 -7.17 -11.76
N VAL A 110 12.52 -8.40 -11.37
CA VAL A 110 13.29 -9.32 -12.24
C VAL A 110 12.60 -9.56 -13.57
N ILE A 111 11.26 -9.68 -13.57
CA ILE A 111 10.51 -9.92 -14.80
C ILE A 111 10.35 -8.67 -15.68
N GLU A 112 10.53 -7.47 -15.12
CA GLU A 112 10.66 -6.23 -15.91
C GLU A 112 11.97 -6.25 -16.69
N GLN A 113 13.07 -6.55 -16.01
CA GLN A 113 14.41 -6.58 -16.61
C GLN A 113 14.54 -7.64 -17.72
N SER A 114 13.77 -8.73 -17.66
CA SER A 114 13.72 -9.75 -18.70
C SER A 114 12.69 -9.48 -19.80
N GLY A 115 12.01 -8.34 -19.78
CA GLY A 115 11.12 -7.90 -20.87
C GLY A 115 9.69 -8.43 -20.80
N HIS A 116 9.27 -9.07 -19.70
CA HIS A 116 7.90 -9.57 -19.52
C HIS A 116 6.95 -8.54 -18.90
N GLY A 117 7.46 -7.35 -18.56
CA GLY A 117 6.72 -6.33 -17.83
C GLY A 117 6.59 -6.66 -16.34
N THR A 118 6.79 -5.67 -15.49
CA THR A 118 6.76 -5.77 -14.03
C THR A 118 5.42 -6.26 -13.49
N VAL A 119 5.43 -6.84 -12.29
CA VAL A 119 4.20 -7.08 -11.51
C VAL A 119 3.65 -5.72 -11.07
N THR A 120 2.33 -5.52 -11.08
CA THR A 120 1.68 -4.27 -10.65
C THR A 120 1.62 -4.14 -9.12
N ILE A 121 2.80 -4.15 -8.50
CA ILE A 121 3.02 -4.18 -7.04
C ILE A 121 2.22 -3.08 -6.34
N GLY A 122 2.30 -1.83 -6.82
CA GLY A 122 1.60 -0.72 -6.17
C GLY A 122 0.09 -0.86 -6.22
N SER A 123 -0.45 -1.34 -7.35
CA SER A 123 -1.89 -1.56 -7.51
C SER A 123 -2.41 -2.73 -6.68
N VAL A 124 -1.61 -3.79 -6.50
CA VAL A 124 -1.97 -4.89 -5.59
C VAL A 124 -1.88 -4.46 -4.12
N GLU A 125 -0.87 -3.66 -3.73
CA GLU A 125 -0.75 -3.09 -2.36
C GLU A 125 -1.95 -2.21 -2.02
N LYS A 126 -2.38 -1.37 -2.98
CA LYS A 126 -3.62 -0.59 -2.87
C LYS A 126 -4.83 -1.50 -2.64
N TYR A 127 -5.04 -2.47 -3.53
CA TYR A 127 -6.18 -3.39 -3.49
C TYR A 127 -6.30 -4.12 -2.15
N ILE A 128 -5.25 -4.82 -1.70
CA ILE A 128 -5.35 -5.61 -0.46
C ILE A 128 -5.67 -4.76 0.76
N THR A 129 -5.22 -3.50 0.76
CA THR A 129 -5.41 -2.60 1.91
C THR A 129 -6.75 -1.90 1.86
N ASP A 130 -7.24 -1.53 0.68
CA ASP A 130 -8.59 -0.98 0.52
C ASP A 130 -9.64 -2.05 0.89
N THR A 131 -9.49 -3.29 0.42
CA THR A 131 -10.34 -4.41 0.85
C THR A 131 -10.27 -4.63 2.36
N ALA A 132 -9.09 -4.55 2.98
CA ALA A 132 -8.95 -4.69 4.42
C ALA A 132 -9.70 -3.60 5.21
N TRP A 133 -9.81 -2.39 4.67
CA TRP A 133 -10.64 -1.33 5.25
C TRP A 133 -12.13 -1.62 5.10
N GLU A 134 -12.56 -2.07 3.92
CA GLU A 134 -13.97 -2.42 3.64
C GLU A 134 -14.48 -3.58 4.52
N GLU A 135 -13.65 -4.60 4.70
CA GLU A 135 -13.92 -5.77 5.54
C GLU A 135 -13.71 -5.50 7.05
N GLY A 136 -13.23 -4.31 7.42
CA GLY A 136 -12.99 -3.93 8.81
C GLY A 136 -11.84 -4.67 9.47
N TRP A 137 -10.86 -5.19 8.71
CA TRP A 137 -9.67 -5.84 9.27
C TRP A 137 -8.64 -4.83 9.80
N VAL A 138 -8.73 -3.57 9.38
CA VAL A 138 -7.91 -2.50 9.94
C VAL A 138 -8.45 -2.10 11.31
N GLN A 139 -7.72 -2.46 12.36
CA GLN A 139 -8.12 -2.21 13.75
C GLN A 139 -7.32 -1.07 14.38
N PRO A 140 -7.92 -0.28 15.29
CA PRO A 140 -7.22 0.74 16.05
C PRO A 140 -6.04 0.16 16.85
N ILE A 141 -5.03 1.00 17.10
CA ILE A 141 -3.84 0.58 17.85
C ILE A 141 -4.21 0.44 19.32
N SER A 142 -4.39 -0.80 19.78
CA SER A 142 -4.54 -1.12 21.20
C SER A 142 -3.24 -1.71 21.75
N PRO A 143 -2.48 -0.99 22.61
CA PRO A 143 -1.30 -1.56 23.26
C PRO A 143 -1.70 -2.76 24.15
N ARG A 144 -0.75 -3.67 24.41
CA ARG A 144 -0.96 -4.69 25.45
C ARG A 144 -0.81 -4.14 26.87
N LYS A 145 0.02 -3.11 27.03
CA LYS A 145 0.32 -2.46 28.31
C LYS A 145 0.60 -0.98 28.07
N GLU A 146 -0.03 -0.12 28.87
CA GLU A 146 0.28 1.30 28.87
C GLU A 146 1.60 1.56 29.59
N ARG A 147 2.47 2.37 28.97
CA ARG A 147 3.72 2.84 29.56
C ARG A 147 3.50 4.20 30.21
N ALA A 148 4.27 4.51 31.25
CA ALA A 148 4.13 5.78 31.96
C ALA A 148 4.78 6.96 31.19
N GLU A 149 5.74 6.64 30.32
CA GLU A 149 6.44 7.60 29.49
C GLU A 149 5.52 8.22 28.43
N SER A 150 5.68 9.52 28.20
CA SER A 150 4.99 10.27 27.15
C SER A 150 5.97 10.90 26.16
N VAL A 151 5.54 11.00 24.90
CA VAL A 151 6.32 11.56 23.79
C VAL A 151 5.47 12.58 23.03
N GLY A 152 6.03 13.77 22.82
CA GLY A 152 5.48 14.77 21.91
C GLY A 152 6.11 14.66 20.52
N ILE A 153 5.28 14.69 19.47
CA ILE A 153 5.70 14.71 18.07
C ILE A 153 5.26 16.03 17.45
N ILE A 154 6.18 16.76 16.80
CA ILE A 154 5.86 18.01 16.11
C ILE A 154 5.67 17.72 14.61
N GLY A 155 4.44 17.88 14.13
CA GLY A 155 4.02 17.67 12.75
C GLY A 155 3.27 16.35 12.53
N ALA A 156 2.05 16.45 12.00
CA ALA A 156 1.17 15.34 11.65
C ALA A 156 1.30 14.93 10.17
N GLY A 157 2.51 15.05 9.60
CA GLY A 157 2.82 14.48 8.29
C GLY A 157 3.04 12.96 8.36
N PRO A 158 3.35 12.31 7.21
CA PRO A 158 3.58 10.86 7.17
C PRO A 158 4.64 10.38 8.16
N GLY A 159 5.75 11.13 8.32
CA GLY A 159 6.80 10.78 9.29
C GLY A 159 6.33 10.82 10.74
N GLY A 160 5.56 11.85 11.12
CA GLY A 160 5.04 12.00 12.48
C GLY A 160 3.97 10.96 12.81
N LEU A 161 3.05 10.72 11.87
CA LEU A 161 2.02 9.69 12.02
C LEU A 161 2.60 8.27 12.04
N ALA A 162 3.61 7.98 11.21
CA ALA A 162 4.30 6.68 11.25
C ALA A 162 5.07 6.47 12.57
N ALA A 163 5.76 7.50 13.06
CA ALA A 163 6.44 7.44 14.36
C ALA A 163 5.42 7.23 15.50
N ALA A 164 4.27 7.90 15.44
CA ALA A 164 3.19 7.72 16.39
C ALA A 164 2.64 6.29 16.37
N ASP A 165 2.39 5.70 15.20
CA ASP A 165 1.91 4.31 15.09
C ASP A 165 2.86 3.32 15.78
N VAL A 166 4.17 3.41 15.49
CA VAL A 166 5.18 2.51 16.08
C VAL A 166 5.27 2.69 17.59
N LEU A 167 5.34 3.93 18.09
CA LEU A 167 5.43 4.22 19.52
C LEU A 167 4.17 3.79 20.28
N ARG A 168 3.00 4.00 19.68
CA ARG A 168 1.71 3.63 20.27
C ARG A 168 1.56 2.12 20.38
N ARG A 169 2.01 1.36 19.37
CA ARG A 169 2.07 -0.12 19.41
C ARG A 169 2.99 -0.63 20.54
N GLN A 170 4.03 0.12 20.88
CA GLN A 170 4.92 -0.16 22.01
C GLN A 170 4.36 0.30 23.38
N GLY A 171 3.16 0.88 23.40
CA GLY A 171 2.49 1.34 24.62
C GLY A 171 2.91 2.72 25.11
N VAL A 172 3.68 3.50 24.35
CA VAL A 172 4.14 4.85 24.73
C VAL A 172 3.04 5.88 24.48
N GLN A 173 2.72 6.72 25.47
CA GLN A 173 1.69 7.76 25.32
C GLN A 173 2.18 8.84 24.34
N VAL A 174 1.51 9.03 23.21
CA VAL A 174 1.94 9.96 22.16
C VAL A 174 0.97 11.13 22.04
N THR A 175 1.50 12.34 21.92
CA THR A 175 0.74 13.54 21.54
C THR A 175 1.37 14.15 20.30
N ILE A 176 0.57 14.35 19.24
CA ILE A 176 1.02 14.99 18.01
C ILE A 176 0.55 16.44 18.02
N TYR A 177 1.48 17.37 17.82
CA TYR A 177 1.23 18.79 17.69
C TYR A 177 1.38 19.20 16.23
N ASP A 178 0.31 19.70 15.61
CA ASP A 178 0.36 20.22 14.24
C ASP A 178 -0.08 21.68 14.19
N ARG A 179 0.40 22.40 13.16
CA ARG A 179 0.04 23.81 12.93
C ARG A 179 -1.34 23.95 12.28
N TYR A 180 -1.72 22.98 11.44
CA TYR A 180 -2.91 23.02 10.62
C TYR A 180 -4.10 22.36 11.31
N ASP A 181 -5.30 22.65 10.79
CA ASP A 181 -6.58 22.16 11.31
C ASP A 181 -6.83 20.68 11.05
N ARG A 182 -6.11 20.06 10.09
CA ARG A 182 -6.23 18.63 9.77
C ARG A 182 -4.87 17.96 9.69
N ALA A 183 -4.78 16.75 10.25
CA ALA A 183 -3.61 15.89 10.15
C ALA A 183 -3.41 15.35 8.72
N GLY A 184 -2.20 14.88 8.44
CA GLY A 184 -1.74 14.32 7.15
C GLY A 184 -0.71 15.18 6.41
N GLY A 185 -0.48 16.43 6.82
CA GLY A 185 0.52 17.32 6.22
C GLY A 185 0.33 17.48 4.70
N LEU A 186 1.38 17.23 3.91
CA LEU A 186 1.29 17.31 2.44
C LEU A 186 0.38 16.24 1.81
N LEU A 187 0.07 15.14 2.51
CA LEU A 187 -0.93 14.19 2.03
C LEU A 187 -2.31 14.85 1.96
N THR A 188 -2.61 15.72 2.93
CA THR A 188 -3.89 16.45 3.03
C THR A 188 -3.89 17.71 2.18
N TYR A 189 -2.85 18.54 2.27
CA TYR A 189 -2.83 19.89 1.66
C TYR A 189 -2.02 20.01 0.37
N GLY A 190 -1.13 19.05 0.07
CA GLY A 190 -0.22 19.12 -1.07
C GLY A 190 -0.64 18.26 -2.26
N ILE A 191 -0.82 16.96 -2.04
CA ILE A 191 -1.12 16.00 -3.11
C ILE A 191 -2.56 16.23 -3.61
N PRO A 192 -2.82 16.39 -4.91
CA PRO A 192 -4.18 16.58 -5.41
C PRO A 192 -5.07 15.34 -5.24
N GLY A 193 -6.39 15.56 -5.12
CA GLY A 193 -7.39 14.51 -4.94
C GLY A 193 -7.37 13.42 -6.02
N PHE A 194 -7.12 13.80 -7.27
CA PHE A 194 -7.10 12.86 -8.39
C PHE A 194 -5.94 11.84 -8.34
N LYS A 195 -4.97 12.05 -7.44
CA LYS A 195 -3.90 11.08 -7.11
C LYS A 195 -4.14 10.40 -5.75
N LEU A 196 -4.62 11.16 -4.76
CA LEU A 196 -4.86 10.66 -3.41
C LEU A 196 -6.07 11.37 -2.82
N GLU A 197 -7.17 10.62 -2.73
CA GLU A 197 -8.40 11.13 -2.14
C GLU A 197 -8.24 11.39 -0.64
N LYS A 198 -8.84 12.47 -0.16
CA LYS A 198 -8.70 12.91 1.24
C LYS A 198 -9.30 11.94 2.25
N PRO A 199 -10.44 11.27 1.99
CA PRO A 199 -10.96 10.24 2.89
C PRO A 199 -9.94 9.15 3.23
N VAL A 200 -9.08 8.75 2.27
CA VAL A 200 -8.02 7.75 2.48
C VAL A 200 -6.99 8.19 3.54
N VAL A 201 -6.69 9.48 3.60
CA VAL A 201 -5.79 10.06 4.61
C VAL A 201 -6.52 10.25 5.93
N MET A 202 -7.76 10.76 5.88
CA MET A 202 -8.51 11.13 7.08
C MET A 202 -8.89 9.91 7.94
N ARG A 203 -9.18 8.75 7.34
CA ARG A 203 -9.46 7.50 8.08
C ARG A 203 -8.32 7.01 8.98
N ARG A 204 -7.09 7.52 8.80
CA ARG A 204 -5.93 7.22 9.66
C ARG A 204 -5.81 8.16 10.87
N ASN A 205 -6.66 9.18 10.94
CA ASN A 205 -6.69 10.16 12.02
C ASN A 205 -7.87 9.97 12.98
N GLU A 206 -8.76 9.02 12.67
CA GLU A 206 -9.91 8.60 13.47
C GLU A 206 -9.51 7.47 14.44
#